data_AF-A0AAW5HWA0-F1
#
_entry.id   AF-A0AAW5HWA0-F1
#
_cell.length_a   1.000
_cell.length_b   1.000
_cell.length_c   1.000
_cell.angle_alpha   90.00
_cell.angle_beta   90.00
_cell.angle_gamma   90.00
#
_symmetry.space_group_name_H-M   'P 1'
#
loop_
_entity.id
_entity.type
_entity.pdbx_description
1 polymer ?
#
loop_
_entity_poly.entity_id
_entity_poly.type
_entity_poly.pdbx_seq_one_letter_code
_entity_poly.pdbx_strand_id
1 'polypeptide(L)'
;MTAQKKPYSLPNRVDVSTIYIDESGAKNSRGGFFVVGFVKVREPYLLARTIRHLRQKYRFYGEIHFAQISKNQLPFYFDLVEELAIANVRVGVQSTIHNDPLVMIWRLGSNSRSWQQS
;
A
#
# COMPACT_ATOMS: atom_id res chain seq x y z
N MET A 1 -22.50 -37.23 -4.20
CA MET A 1 -21.53 -36.87 -5.25
C MET A 1 -20.96 -35.50 -4.91
N THR A 2 -19.70 -35.42 -4.46
CA THR A 2 -19.03 -34.16 -4.12
C THR A 2 -18.48 -33.51 -5.39
N ALA A 3 -18.94 -32.30 -5.71
CA ALA A 3 -18.42 -31.52 -6.82
C ALA A 3 -16.93 -31.25 -6.60
N GLN A 4 -16.05 -31.79 -7.47
CA GLN A 4 -14.64 -31.46 -7.44
C GLN A 4 -14.45 -29.98 -7.78
N LYS A 5 -13.93 -29.21 -6.82
CA LYS A 5 -13.60 -27.80 -6.99
C LYS A 5 -12.35 -27.71 -7.87
N LYS A 6 -12.53 -27.44 -9.16
CA LYS A 6 -11.41 -27.23 -10.09
C LYS A 6 -10.60 -26.02 -9.61
N PRO A 7 -9.27 -26.14 -9.37
CA PRO A 7 -8.47 -25.01 -8.93
C PRO A 7 -8.48 -23.93 -10.01
N TYR A 8 -8.74 -22.70 -9.60
CA TYR A 8 -8.72 -21.55 -10.49
C TYR A 8 -7.27 -21.21 -10.83
N SER A 9 -6.88 -21.36 -12.10
CA SER A 9 -5.57 -20.97 -12.60
C SER A 9 -5.69 -19.75 -13.49
N LEU A 10 -4.82 -18.76 -13.30
CA LEU A 10 -4.72 -17.64 -14.22
C LEU A 10 -4.13 -18.10 -15.57
N PRO A 11 -4.57 -17.54 -16.70
CA PRO A 11 -3.94 -17.80 -18.00
C PRO A 11 -2.45 -17.40 -17.99
N ASN A 12 -1.63 -18.09 -18.78
CA ASN A 12 -0.16 -17.96 -18.80
C ASN A 12 0.40 -16.58 -19.17
N ARG A 13 -0.44 -15.60 -19.53
CA ARG A 13 -0.05 -14.26 -20.01
C ARG A 13 -0.95 -13.16 -19.46
N VAL A 14 -1.35 -13.28 -18.20
CA VAL A 14 -2.08 -12.19 -17.52
C VAL A 14 -1.11 -11.41 -16.65
N ASP A 15 -1.09 -10.09 -16.82
CA ASP A 15 -0.39 -9.19 -15.91
C ASP A 15 -1.05 -9.27 -14.53
N VAL A 16 -0.31 -9.81 -13.56
CA VAL A 16 -0.76 -9.89 -12.17
C VAL A 16 -0.20 -8.71 -11.39
N SER A 17 -0.96 -8.22 -10.42
CA SER A 17 -0.45 -7.27 -9.43
C SER A 17 -0.94 -7.68 -8.07
N THR A 18 -0.08 -7.53 -7.07
CA THR A 18 -0.44 -7.68 -5.66
C THR A 18 -0.87 -6.32 -5.13
N ILE A 19 -1.97 -6.29 -4.38
CA ILE A 19 -2.45 -5.10 -3.70
C ILE A 19 -2.36 -5.36 -2.20
N TYR A 20 -1.56 -4.55 -1.51
CA TYR A 20 -1.54 -4.50 -0.05
C TYR A 20 -2.56 -3.46 0.38
N ILE A 21 -3.41 -3.79 1.35
CA ILE A 21 -4.48 -2.94 1.84
C ILE A 21 -4.30 -2.82 3.35
N ASP A 22 -4.42 -1.60 3.87
CA ASP A 22 -4.40 -1.32 5.30
C ASP A 22 -5.52 -0.33 5.66
N GLU A 23 -6.12 -0.53 6.83
CA GLU A 23 -7.26 0.27 7.30
C GLU A 23 -6.82 1.13 8.49
N SER A 24 -6.97 2.45 8.34
CA SER A 24 -6.78 3.42 9.40
C SER A 24 -8.14 3.98 9.85
N GLY A 25 -8.49 3.71 11.10
CA GLY A 25 -9.64 4.32 11.79
C GLY A 25 -9.22 4.85 13.16
N ALA A 26 -9.51 6.13 13.45
CA ALA A 26 -9.40 6.62 14.82
C ALA A 26 -10.62 6.10 15.60
N LYS A 27 -10.40 5.16 16.53
CA LYS A 27 -11.44 4.60 17.44
C LYS A 27 -12.24 5.64 18.25
N ASN A 28 -11.94 6.95 18.14
CA ASN A 28 -12.43 7.99 19.03
C ASN A 28 -13.01 9.26 18.38
N SER A 29 -13.18 9.32 17.06
CA SER A 29 -14.04 10.36 16.48
C SER A 29 -15.49 9.85 16.48
N ARG A 30 -16.42 10.63 17.03
CA ARG A 30 -17.87 10.37 17.02
C ARG A 30 -18.51 10.27 15.60
N GLY A 31 -17.71 10.13 14.54
CA GLY A 31 -18.13 9.95 13.16
C GLY A 31 -17.51 8.67 12.58
N GLY A 32 -18.35 7.81 12.01
CA GLY A 32 -17.99 6.49 11.49
C GLY A 32 -17.22 6.55 10.17
N PHE A 33 -16.02 7.10 10.20
CA PHE A 33 -15.14 7.19 9.05
C PHE A 33 -13.94 6.27 9.23
N PHE A 34 -13.66 5.45 8.22
CA PHE A 34 -12.44 4.69 8.09
C PHE A 34 -11.75 5.09 6.78
N VAL A 35 -10.43 5.04 6.79
CA VAL A 35 -9.59 5.33 5.64
C VAL A 35 -8.88 4.05 5.24
N VAL A 36 -9.05 3.62 4.00
CA VAL A 36 -8.34 2.46 3.45
C VAL A 36 -7.19 2.96 2.60
N GLY A 37 -5.96 2.69 3.03
CA GLY A 37 -4.76 2.87 2.22
C GLY A 37 -4.45 1.60 1.44
N PHE A 38 -3.97 1.73 0.21
CA PHE A 38 -3.48 0.57 -0.53
C PHE A 38 -2.21 0.87 -1.33
N VAL A 39 -1.41 -0.18 -1.55
CA VAL A 39 -0.24 -0.16 -2.41
C VAL A 39 -0.37 -1.30 -3.43
N LYS A 40 -0.49 -0.95 -4.71
CA LYS A 40 -0.46 -1.90 -5.84
C LYS A 40 0.95 -2.04 -6.35
N VAL A 41 1.42 -3.29 -6.43
CA VAL A 41 2.80 -3.65 -6.80
C VAL A 41 2.76 -4.75 -7.86
N ARG A 42 3.58 -4.62 -8.91
CA ARG A 42 3.72 -5.65 -9.95
C ARG A 42 4.74 -6.74 -9.57
N GLU A 43 5.80 -6.34 -8.90
CA GLU A 43 6.92 -7.21 -8.52
C GLU A 43 7.07 -7.25 -6.99
N PRO A 44 6.11 -7.88 -6.26
CA PRO A 44 6.07 -7.83 -4.80
C PRO A 44 7.32 -8.43 -4.14
N TYR A 45 7.95 -9.42 -4.78
CA TYR A 45 9.14 -10.09 -4.27
C TYR A 45 10.38 -9.19 -4.26
N LEU A 46 10.57 -8.36 -5.30
CA LEU A 46 11.66 -7.39 -5.34
C LEU A 46 11.45 -6.33 -4.26
N LEU A 47 10.24 -5.76 -4.18
CA LEU A 47 9.93 -4.76 -3.16
C LEU A 47 10.13 -5.31 -1.74
N ALA A 48 9.66 -6.53 -1.46
CA ALA A 48 9.85 -7.17 -0.17
C ALA A 48 11.35 -7.37 0.18
N ARG A 49 12.16 -7.76 -0.81
CA ARG A 49 13.61 -7.92 -0.63
C ARG A 49 14.29 -6.59 -0.34
N THR A 50 13.94 -5.54 -1.06
CA THR A 50 14.46 -4.19 -0.88
C THR A 50 14.09 -3.63 0.49
N ILE A 51 12.82 -3.71 0.89
CA ILE A 51 12.37 -3.27 2.22
C ILE A 51 13.07 -4.05 3.33
N ARG A 52 13.26 -5.36 3.15
CA ARG A 52 14.03 -6.18 4.12
C ARG A 52 15.47 -5.69 4.26
N HIS A 53 16.13 -5.36 3.14
CA HIS A 53 17.48 -4.81 3.17
C HIS A 53 17.54 -3.47 3.91
N LEU A 54 16.59 -2.56 3.66
CA LEU A 54 16.48 -1.30 4.40
C LEU A 54 16.28 -1.50 5.89
N ARG A 55 15.38 -2.42 6.27
CA ARG A 55 15.15 -2.77 7.68
C ARG A 55 16.42 -3.26 8.36
N GLN A 56 17.22 -4.09 7.68
CA GLN A 56 18.50 -4.56 8.19
C GLN A 56 19.53 -3.43 8.32
N LYS A 57 19.66 -2.58 7.28
CA LYS A 57 20.57 -1.42 7.26
C LYS A 57 20.34 -0.48 8.45
N TYR A 58 19.08 -0.17 8.73
CA TYR A 58 18.68 0.78 9.77
C TYR A 58 18.35 0.13 11.13
N ARG A 59 18.47 -1.20 11.23
CA ARG A 59 18.04 -1.97 12.42
C ARG A 59 16.59 -1.68 12.82
N PHE A 60 15.71 -1.56 11.82
CA PHE A 60 14.28 -1.27 11.99
C PHE A 60 13.47 -2.59 12.01
N TYR A 61 13.05 -3.00 13.22
CA TYR A 61 12.32 -4.25 13.44
C TYR A 61 10.83 -4.05 13.76
N GLY A 62 10.40 -2.80 13.95
CA GLY A 62 9.00 -2.46 14.26
C GLY A 62 8.08 -2.50 13.04
N GLU A 63 6.80 -2.21 13.30
CA GLU A 63 5.83 -1.90 12.27
C GLU A 63 6.16 -0.55 11.61
N ILE A 64 6.00 -0.44 10.29
CA ILE A 64 6.18 0.83 9.59
C ILE A 64 4.89 1.63 9.79
N HIS A 65 4.95 2.66 10.62
CA HIS A 65 3.79 3.46 10.97
C HIS A 65 4.14 4.96 10.87
N PHE A 66 3.63 5.63 9.83
CA PHE A 66 3.98 7.04 9.55
C PHE A 66 3.60 8.02 10.67
N ALA A 67 2.59 7.72 11.49
CA ALA A 67 2.25 8.57 12.64
C ALA A 67 3.23 8.45 13.83
N GLN A 68 4.13 7.47 13.82
CA GLN A 68 5.08 7.20 14.93
C GLN A 68 6.53 7.52 14.54
N ILE A 69 6.74 8.34 13.50
CA ILE A 69 8.09 8.71 13.05
C ILE A 69 8.79 9.56 14.11
N SER A 70 9.94 9.08 14.56
CA SER A 70 10.87 9.80 15.45
C SER A 70 12.14 10.24 14.71
N LYS A 71 12.86 11.23 15.26
CA LYS A 71 14.08 11.81 14.65
C LYS A 71 15.14 10.77 14.28
N ASN A 72 15.31 9.73 15.09
CA ASN A 72 16.27 8.64 14.85
C ASN A 72 15.83 7.67 13.72
N GLN A 73 14.56 7.65 13.34
CA GLN A 73 14.04 6.77 12.29
C GLN A 73 13.87 7.49 10.94
N LEU A 74 13.94 8.83 10.91
CA LEU A 74 13.75 9.61 9.68
C LEU A 74 14.58 9.12 8.48
N PRO A 75 15.88 8.79 8.62
CA PRO A 75 16.67 8.27 7.50
C PRO A 75 16.10 6.98 6.89
N PHE A 76 15.57 6.08 7.72
CA PHE A 76 14.90 4.85 7.24
C PHE A 76 13.65 5.18 6.43
N TYR A 77 12.82 6.12 6.90
CA TYR A 77 11.59 6.49 6.19
C TYR A 77 11.85 7.22 4.87
N PHE A 78 12.90 8.05 4.79
CA PHE A 78 13.31 8.66 3.52
C PHE A 78 13.73 7.61 2.50
N ASP A 79 14.67 6.72 2.85
CA ASP A 79 15.11 5.65 1.95
C ASP A 79 13.94 4.74 1.55
N LEU A 80 13.02 4.45 2.48
CA LEU A 80 11.82 3.66 2.18
C LEU A 80 10.93 4.32 1.12
N VAL A 81 10.69 5.63 1.23
CA VAL A 81 9.86 6.36 0.26
C VAL A 81 10.53 6.42 -1.11
N GLU A 82 11.86 6.60 -1.15
CA GLU A 82 12.63 6.56 -2.40
C GLU A 82 12.54 5.18 -3.07
N GLU A 83 12.73 4.09 -2.31
CA GLU A 83 12.59 2.73 -2.86
C GLU A 83 11.17 2.44 -3.37
N LEU A 84 10.13 2.95 -2.68
CA LEU A 84 8.75 2.84 -3.17
C LEU A 84 8.54 3.62 -4.47
N ALA A 85 9.16 4.79 -4.62
CA ALA A 85 9.10 5.57 -5.85
C ALA A 85 9.79 4.86 -7.02
N ILE A 86 10.96 4.25 -6.77
CA ILE A 86 11.70 3.47 -7.76
C ILE A 86 10.92 2.21 -8.18
N ALA A 87 10.28 1.54 -7.22
CA ALA A 87 9.52 0.29 -7.45
C ALA A 87 8.23 0.47 -8.27
N ASN A 88 7.94 1.68 -8.75
CA ASN A 88 6.82 1.98 -9.64
C ASN A 88 5.46 1.50 -9.09
N VAL A 89 5.28 1.67 -7.78
CA VAL A 89 4.04 1.29 -7.09
C VAL A 89 2.94 2.33 -7.35
N ARG A 90 1.68 1.89 -7.24
CA ARG A 90 0.55 2.83 -7.14
C ARG A 90 0.07 2.85 -5.71
N VAL A 91 -0.01 4.02 -5.12
CA VAL A 91 -0.58 4.22 -3.79
C VAL A 91 -1.95 4.84 -3.96
N GLY A 92 -2.93 4.38 -3.21
CA GLY A 92 -4.22 5.02 -3.18
C GLY A 92 -4.78 5.07 -1.78
N VAL A 93 -5.73 5.97 -1.61
CA VAL A 93 -6.47 6.16 -0.38
C VAL A 93 -7.94 6.25 -0.74
N GLN A 94 -8.76 5.47 -0.04
CA GLN A 94 -10.20 5.58 -0.08
C GLN A 94 -10.69 6.06 1.28
N SER A 95 -11.48 7.13 1.27
CA SER A 95 -12.25 7.55 2.43
C SER A 95 -13.72 7.62 2.06
N THR A 96 -14.58 7.28 3.01
CA THR A 96 -16.00 7.57 2.92
C THR A 96 -16.24 8.85 3.69
N ILE A 97 -16.67 9.91 3.03
CA ILE A 97 -17.11 11.16 3.67
C ILE A 97 -18.58 11.32 3.27
N HIS A 98 -19.50 11.31 4.23
CA HIS A 98 -20.95 11.44 3.98
C HIS A 98 -21.53 10.47 2.92
N ASN A 99 -21.21 9.17 3.02
CA ASN A 99 -21.66 8.09 2.11
C ASN A 99 -21.16 8.13 0.65
N ASP A 100 -20.34 9.12 0.27
CA ASP A 100 -19.71 9.15 -1.05
C ASP A 100 -18.25 8.65 -0.95
N PRO A 101 -17.89 7.55 -1.64
CA PRO A 101 -16.52 7.05 -1.65
C PRO A 101 -15.66 7.92 -2.58
N LEU A 102 -14.63 8.55 -2.02
CA LEU A 102 -13.60 9.22 -2.80
C LEU A 102 -12.36 8.34 -2.88
N VAL A 103 -11.91 8.04 -4.11
CA VAL A 103 -10.67 7.29 -4.35
C VAL A 103 -9.64 8.22 -4.99
N MET A 104 -8.55 8.45 -4.26
CA MET A 104 -7.35 9.05 -4.83
C MET A 104 -6.39 7.93 -5.22
N ILE A 105 -5.88 7.96 -6.45
CA ILE A 105 -4.76 7.11 -6.88
C ILE A 105 -3.60 8.00 -7.31
N TRP A 106 -2.43 7.72 -6.75
CA TRP A 106 -1.20 8.40 -7.06
C TRP A 106 -0.09 7.41 -7.40
N ARG A 107 0.68 7.75 -8.44
CA ARG A 107 1.91 7.04 -8.79
C ARG A 107 3.08 7.78 -8.14
N LEU A 108 3.75 7.14 -7.18
CA LEU A 108 4.95 7.72 -6.58
C LEU A 108 6.00 7.98 -7.68
N GLY A 109 6.70 9.12 -7.59
CA GLY A 109 7.73 9.51 -8.57
C GLY A 109 7.18 10.11 -9.88
N SER A 110 5.88 10.35 -9.99
CA SER A 110 5.25 10.99 -11.15
C SER A 110 4.43 12.22 -10.76
N ASN A 111 4.49 13.28 -11.57
CA ASN A 111 3.61 14.45 -11.44
C ASN A 111 2.14 14.19 -11.84
N SER A 112 1.77 12.95 -12.14
CA SER A 112 0.39 12.59 -12.50
C SER A 112 -0.43 12.19 -11.25
N ARG A 113 -1.50 12.95 -10.99
CA ARG A 113 -2.54 12.64 -10.00
C ARG A 113 -3.87 12.49 -10.72
N SER A 114 -4.60 11.42 -10.43
CA SER A 114 -5.95 11.22 -10.96
C SER A 114 -6.94 10.99 -9.84
N TRP A 115 -8.00 11.80 -9.83
CA TRP A 115 -9.18 11.58 -8.99
C TRP A 115 -10.18 10.73 -9.75
N GLN A 116 -10.73 9.72 -9.09
CA GLN A 116 -11.87 8.96 -9.62
C GLN A 116 -13.00 9.04 -8.59
N GLN A 117 -14.14 9.58 -9.01
CA GLN A 117 -15.42 9.39 -8.33
C GLN A 117 -16.02 8.11 -8.89
N SER A 118 -16.49 7.21 -8.02
CA SER A 118 -17.18 5.99 -8.43
C SER A 118 -18.64 6.27 -8.74
#